data_AF-A0A926ILA0-F1
#
_entry.id   AF-A0A926ILA0-F1
#
_cell.length_a   1.000
_cell.length_b   1.000
_cell.length_c   1.000
_cell.angle_alpha   90.00
_cell.angle_beta   90.00
_cell.angle_gamma   90.00
#
_symmetry.space_group_name_H-M   'P 1'
#
loop_
_entity.id
_entity.type
_entity.pdbx_description
1 polymer ?
#
loop_
_entity_poly.entity_id
_entity_poly.type
_entity_poly.pdbx_seq_one_letter_code
_entity_poly.pdbx_strand_id
1 'polypeptide(L)'
;MEKYDFEELKKIDFNITKKLFSFIKKEVDIDLLNENLNIDLHFFQEENNKALFNTWLSIDYIDNTGKSFIDKFLDRYKDSLKPIERNMLISKNESFVSLFEILGYRGEYMFVRDSLQDKEYQLWEPNLANVLDEGEFIFARIGKILGRYSYIGELNYLPFSVKSIFIEEFLIDYNRHRKSNISLTIKEYLKKHSMKLFSIYNDCILNILEYEEDITSYLYNEIYEFEGYLQNKAHSLTIKKHITNLIEFFEYYLAEDDYTLYDVDKMDFKYFFKEAVKDEFIISQEEFNSYLSTFIKYLSFLKNKSTEYKDTYMELLEISNNRFYYMNKLKSNSSPYNLDRNFVNNIALDLNERAVSLIIDFDRFILYAIDKKLELTEKNKYIKRKYLLELNSIFEENMTINRRNLNQVDFPIIHLFYQLSIKLGLMKIDGEYLVLTKKGTNFVRLKDEEKFTILFDFIWSKEFINQVTNINIKSIEIIKKIFVDMINSISPNSYCSLSTIISSFDEYPNFFIHYGKYLKYLGLIRLNLYPQYNFEVTSLGKNVFRILKDNEDRKENSIVSLESYRNKRNF
;
A
#
# COMPACT_ATOMS: atom_id res chain seq x y z
N MET A 1 9.59 21.49 -43.14
CA MET A 1 8.45 21.43 -42.20
C MET A 1 8.09 22.86 -41.85
N GLU A 2 6.85 23.29 -42.12
CA GLU A 2 6.34 24.57 -41.64
C GLU A 2 6.46 24.62 -40.10
N LYS A 3 6.99 25.74 -39.59
CA LYS A 3 7.25 25.93 -38.16
C LYS A 3 6.02 26.63 -37.56
N TYR A 4 5.01 25.84 -37.23
CA TYR A 4 3.79 26.34 -36.58
C TYR A 4 4.11 26.81 -35.15
N ASP A 5 3.52 27.94 -34.75
CA ASP A 5 3.55 28.37 -33.35
C ASP A 5 2.49 27.64 -32.51
N PHE A 6 2.56 27.78 -31.18
CA PHE A 6 1.68 27.06 -30.25
C PHE A 6 0.20 27.47 -30.39
N GLU A 7 -0.08 28.75 -30.66
CA GLU A 7 -1.43 29.30 -30.77
C GLU A 7 -2.09 28.91 -32.11
N GLU A 8 -1.31 28.85 -33.18
CA GLU A 8 -1.73 28.30 -34.47
C GLU A 8 -2.14 26.83 -34.34
N LEU A 9 -1.35 26.04 -33.61
CA LEU A 9 -1.68 24.63 -33.37
C LEU A 9 -2.97 24.47 -32.56
N LYS A 10 -3.18 25.28 -31.52
CA LYS A 10 -4.45 25.28 -30.78
C LYS A 10 -5.65 25.62 -31.66
N LYS A 11 -5.51 26.59 -32.57
CA LYS A 11 -6.59 26.96 -33.52
C LYS A 11 -6.89 25.82 -34.50
N ILE A 12 -5.87 25.16 -35.04
CA ILE A 12 -6.06 24.01 -35.92
C ILE A 12 -6.72 22.87 -35.15
N ASP A 13 -6.28 22.59 -33.92
CA ASP A 13 -6.83 21.54 -33.05
C ASP A 13 -8.32 21.75 -32.75
N PHE A 14 -8.69 22.99 -32.40
CA PHE A 14 -10.08 23.37 -32.16
C PHE A 14 -10.96 23.19 -33.41
N ASN A 15 -10.46 23.62 -34.57
CA ASN A 15 -11.20 23.50 -35.83
C ASN A 15 -11.41 22.05 -36.26
N ILE A 16 -10.37 21.20 -36.15
CA ILE A 16 -10.49 19.79 -36.52
C ILE A 16 -11.39 19.03 -35.53
N THR A 17 -11.32 19.37 -34.24
CA THR A 17 -12.21 18.80 -33.21
C THR A 17 -13.67 19.14 -33.50
N LYS A 18 -13.99 20.38 -33.91
CA LYS A 18 -15.34 20.77 -34.35
C LYS A 18 -15.84 19.97 -35.57
N LYS A 19 -14.97 19.75 -36.56
CA LYS A 19 -15.30 18.93 -37.74
C LYS A 19 -15.60 17.49 -37.34
N LEU A 20 -14.79 16.92 -36.44
CA LEU A 20 -14.98 15.56 -35.92
C LEU A 20 -16.30 15.42 -35.15
N PHE A 21 -16.63 16.34 -34.24
CA PHE A 21 -17.92 16.30 -33.54
C PHE A 21 -19.12 16.45 -34.48
N SER A 22 -19.00 17.30 -35.50
CA SER A 22 -20.04 17.46 -36.53
C SER A 22 -20.23 16.18 -37.34
N PHE A 23 -19.19 15.37 -37.50
CA PHE A 23 -19.27 14.05 -38.12
C PHE A 23 -19.93 13.03 -37.18
N ILE A 24 -19.51 12.97 -35.91
CA ILE A 24 -20.07 12.05 -34.90
C ILE A 24 -21.60 12.22 -34.81
N LYS A 25 -22.07 13.46 -34.69
CA LYS A 25 -23.52 13.79 -34.63
C LYS A 25 -24.34 13.35 -35.84
N LYS A 26 -23.68 13.09 -36.98
CA LYS A 26 -24.35 12.58 -38.19
C LYS A 26 -24.35 11.05 -38.26
N GLU A 27 -23.36 10.42 -37.64
CA GLU A 27 -23.20 8.96 -37.68
C GLU A 27 -24.00 8.27 -36.58
N VAL A 28 -24.18 8.92 -35.44
CA VAL A 28 -24.82 8.33 -34.26
C VAL A 28 -25.70 9.35 -33.55
N ASP A 29 -26.88 8.88 -33.15
CA ASP A 29 -27.71 9.56 -32.15
C ASP A 29 -27.09 9.35 -30.77
N ILE A 30 -26.53 10.41 -30.21
CA ILE A 30 -25.79 10.38 -28.96
C ILE A 30 -26.71 9.97 -27.80
N ASP A 31 -27.98 10.37 -27.83
CA ASP A 31 -28.92 10.08 -26.76
C ASP A 31 -29.28 8.58 -26.75
N LEU A 32 -29.52 8.01 -27.93
CA LEU A 32 -29.71 6.55 -28.08
C LEU A 32 -28.43 5.75 -27.77
N LEU A 33 -27.25 6.26 -28.12
CA LEU A 33 -26.00 5.60 -27.77
C LEU A 33 -25.81 5.57 -26.24
N ASN A 34 -26.15 6.66 -25.56
CA ASN A 34 -26.09 6.76 -24.10
C ASN A 34 -26.98 5.71 -23.43
N GLU A 35 -28.22 5.53 -23.89
CA GLU A 35 -29.15 4.53 -23.36
C GLU A 35 -28.63 3.09 -23.52
N ASN A 36 -27.95 2.80 -24.65
CA ASN A 36 -27.46 1.45 -24.96
C ASN A 36 -26.15 1.08 -24.25
N LEU A 37 -25.38 2.06 -23.79
CA LEU A 37 -24.07 1.80 -23.20
C LEU A 37 -24.14 1.20 -21.79
N ASN A 38 -25.31 1.19 -21.14
CA ASN A 38 -25.51 0.62 -19.79
C ASN A 38 -24.48 1.18 -18.77
N ILE A 39 -24.06 2.43 -18.96
CA ILE A 39 -23.14 3.16 -18.10
C ILE A 39 -23.99 3.91 -17.07
N ASP A 40 -23.54 3.95 -15.81
CA ASP A 40 -24.25 4.64 -14.74
C ASP A 40 -24.31 6.14 -15.03
N LEU A 41 -25.49 6.62 -15.46
CA LEU A 41 -25.69 7.90 -16.14
C LEU A 41 -25.89 9.09 -15.19
N HIS A 42 -25.97 8.87 -13.87
CA HIS A 42 -25.96 9.96 -12.89
C HIS A 42 -24.67 10.80 -13.00
N PHE A 43 -23.57 10.16 -13.42
CA PHE A 43 -22.27 10.76 -13.65
C PHE A 43 -22.23 11.85 -14.74
N PHE A 44 -23.10 11.82 -15.77
CA PHE A 44 -23.01 12.70 -16.94
C PHE A 44 -24.03 13.86 -16.96
N GLN A 45 -24.88 13.95 -15.95
CA GLN A 45 -25.89 15.02 -15.87
C GLN A 45 -25.29 16.36 -15.44
N GLU A 46 -24.14 16.35 -14.74
CA GLU A 46 -23.38 17.55 -14.39
C GLU A 46 -22.67 18.15 -15.62
N GLU A 47 -22.72 19.47 -15.77
CA GLU A 47 -22.13 20.17 -16.92
C GLU A 47 -20.63 19.89 -17.10
N ASN A 48 -19.90 19.68 -16.01
CA ASN A 48 -18.45 19.42 -16.01
C ASN A 48 -18.08 18.06 -16.63
N ASN A 49 -18.93 17.03 -16.49
CA ASN A 49 -18.60 15.67 -16.95
C ASN A 49 -18.93 15.42 -18.43
N LYS A 50 -19.70 16.33 -19.06
CA LYS A 50 -20.05 16.25 -20.49
C LYS A 50 -18.83 16.40 -21.40
N ALA A 51 -17.85 17.21 -21.02
CA ALA A 51 -16.64 17.42 -21.82
C ALA A 51 -15.72 16.20 -21.82
N LEU A 52 -15.61 15.52 -20.67
CA LEU A 52 -14.91 14.24 -20.53
C LEU A 52 -15.56 13.15 -21.39
N PHE A 53 -16.89 13.03 -21.33
CA PHE A 53 -17.65 12.10 -22.16
C PHE A 53 -17.40 12.32 -23.65
N ASN A 54 -17.54 13.58 -24.10
CA ASN A 54 -17.33 13.96 -25.49
C ASN A 54 -15.91 13.65 -25.96
N THR A 55 -14.91 13.86 -25.10
CA THR A 55 -13.51 13.54 -25.39
C THR A 55 -13.31 12.03 -25.53
N TRP A 56 -13.83 11.23 -24.59
CA TRP A 56 -13.79 9.77 -24.69
C TRP A 56 -14.51 9.26 -25.94
N LEU A 57 -15.73 9.71 -26.18
CA LEU A 57 -16.55 9.30 -27.32
C LEU A 57 -15.84 9.60 -28.63
N SER A 58 -15.21 10.77 -28.75
CA SER A 58 -14.54 11.16 -30.00
C SER A 58 -13.22 10.42 -30.24
N ILE A 59 -12.48 10.05 -29.18
CA ILE A 59 -11.12 9.52 -29.29
C ILE A 59 -11.05 7.99 -29.10
N ASP A 60 -11.69 7.46 -28.05
CA ASP A 60 -11.44 6.08 -27.59
C ASP A 60 -12.63 5.13 -27.82
N TYR A 61 -13.84 5.63 -28.08
CA TYR A 61 -14.98 4.75 -28.36
C TYR A 61 -14.74 3.93 -29.63
N ILE A 62 -14.84 2.60 -29.48
CA ILE A 62 -14.74 1.63 -30.57
C ILE A 62 -16.12 1.04 -30.79
N ASP A 63 -16.63 1.15 -32.01
CA ASP A 63 -17.93 0.61 -32.36
C ASP A 63 -17.89 -0.89 -32.71
N ASN A 64 -19.04 -1.45 -33.11
CA ASN A 64 -19.16 -2.84 -33.57
C ASN A 64 -18.31 -3.17 -34.82
N THR A 65 -17.81 -2.17 -35.56
CA THR A 65 -16.89 -2.38 -36.68
C THR A 65 -15.42 -2.44 -36.25
N GLY A 66 -15.13 -2.21 -34.97
CA GLY A 66 -13.78 -2.22 -34.42
C GLY A 66 -12.98 -0.95 -34.72
N LYS A 67 -13.65 0.14 -35.13
CA LYS A 67 -13.00 1.42 -35.48
C LYS A 67 -13.43 2.55 -34.56
N SER A 68 -12.51 3.48 -34.28
CA SER A 68 -12.85 4.75 -33.62
C SER A 68 -13.52 5.73 -34.58
N PHE A 69 -14.16 6.77 -34.05
CA PHE A 69 -14.68 7.84 -34.91
C PHE A 69 -13.56 8.59 -35.63
N ILE A 70 -12.38 8.70 -35.03
CA ILE A 70 -11.20 9.26 -35.71
C ILE A 70 -10.80 8.38 -36.90
N ASP A 71 -10.76 7.05 -36.73
CA ASP A 71 -10.41 6.13 -37.83
C ASP A 71 -11.40 6.28 -39.00
N LYS A 72 -12.70 6.28 -38.69
CA LYS A 72 -13.75 6.46 -39.71
C LYS A 72 -13.67 7.83 -40.40
N PHE A 73 -13.37 8.87 -39.64
CA PHE A 73 -13.23 10.22 -40.17
C PHE A 73 -12.01 10.33 -41.08
N LEU A 74 -10.88 9.74 -40.68
CA LEU A 74 -9.66 9.67 -41.49
C LEU A 74 -9.88 8.87 -42.78
N ASP A 75 -10.62 7.76 -42.73
CA ASP A 75 -10.95 6.95 -43.90
C ASP A 75 -11.83 7.71 -44.89
N ARG A 76 -12.89 8.36 -44.40
CA ARG A 76 -13.89 9.04 -45.26
C ARG A 76 -13.37 10.37 -45.83
N TYR A 77 -12.57 11.11 -45.07
CA TYR A 77 -12.14 12.46 -45.44
C TYR A 77 -10.65 12.54 -45.79
N LYS A 78 -10.02 11.39 -46.05
CA LYS A 78 -8.58 11.24 -46.33
C LYS A 78 -8.05 12.29 -47.31
N ASP A 79 -8.77 12.57 -48.39
CA ASP A 79 -8.27 13.46 -49.45
C ASP A 79 -8.58 14.95 -49.22
N SER A 80 -9.48 15.24 -48.27
CA SER A 80 -9.90 16.61 -47.92
C SER A 80 -9.17 17.21 -46.73
N LEU A 81 -8.45 16.39 -45.96
CA LEU A 81 -7.74 16.80 -44.75
C LEU A 81 -6.32 17.27 -45.08
N LYS A 82 -5.97 18.45 -44.54
CA LYS A 82 -4.59 18.94 -44.61
C LYS A 82 -3.64 17.96 -43.88
N PRO A 83 -2.37 17.84 -44.30
CA PRO A 83 -1.41 16.97 -43.62
C PRO A 83 -1.30 17.21 -42.10
N ILE A 84 -1.37 18.48 -41.66
CA ILE A 84 -1.35 18.84 -40.24
C ILE A 84 -2.61 18.36 -39.48
N GLU A 85 -3.80 18.49 -40.07
CA GLU A 85 -5.06 18.03 -39.48
C GLU A 85 -5.06 16.51 -39.31
N ARG A 86 -4.52 15.80 -40.31
CA ARG A 86 -4.35 14.34 -40.26
C ARG A 86 -3.41 13.92 -39.15
N ASN A 87 -2.26 14.59 -39.03
CA ASN A 87 -1.29 14.30 -37.97
C ASN A 87 -1.86 14.59 -36.57
N MET A 88 -2.65 15.64 -36.42
CA MET A 88 -3.36 15.93 -35.15
C MET A 88 -4.36 14.84 -34.80
N LEU A 89 -5.17 14.40 -35.76
CA LEU A 89 -6.13 13.31 -35.54
C LEU A 89 -5.43 11.99 -35.19
N ILE A 90 -4.35 11.64 -35.89
CA ILE A 90 -3.54 10.45 -35.56
C ILE A 90 -2.95 10.58 -34.16
N SER A 91 -2.39 11.74 -33.81
CA SER A 91 -1.88 12.01 -32.46
C SER A 91 -2.95 11.88 -31.38
N LYS A 92 -4.17 12.40 -31.62
CA LYS A 92 -5.31 12.22 -30.71
C LYS A 92 -5.66 10.75 -30.58
N ASN A 93 -5.73 10.00 -31.67
CA ASN A 93 -6.02 8.57 -31.66
C ASN A 93 -4.95 7.73 -30.93
N GLU A 94 -3.70 8.21 -30.87
CA GLU A 94 -2.59 7.56 -30.16
C GLU A 94 -2.42 8.03 -28.70
N SER A 95 -3.14 9.07 -28.30
CA SER A 95 -3.08 9.63 -26.95
C SER A 95 -3.61 8.67 -25.89
N PHE A 96 -3.25 8.94 -24.64
CA PHE A 96 -3.73 8.19 -23.48
C PHE A 96 -3.91 9.13 -22.30
N VAL A 97 -4.80 8.74 -21.38
CA VAL A 97 -5.07 9.47 -20.14
C VAL A 97 -4.24 8.88 -19.01
N SER A 98 -3.69 9.71 -18.13
CA SER A 98 -2.98 9.26 -16.92
C SER A 98 -3.02 10.33 -15.83
N LEU A 99 -2.40 10.01 -14.69
CA LEU A 99 -2.16 10.94 -13.60
C LEU A 99 -0.72 11.46 -13.66
N PHE A 100 -0.56 12.76 -13.85
CA PHE A 100 0.73 13.41 -14.03
C PHE A 100 1.08 14.28 -12.82
N GLU A 101 2.25 14.04 -12.24
CA GLU A 101 2.85 14.89 -11.22
C GLU A 101 3.73 15.94 -11.89
N ILE A 102 3.55 17.21 -11.54
CA ILE A 102 4.35 18.31 -12.08
C ILE A 102 5.72 18.33 -11.38
N LEU A 103 6.79 18.11 -12.14
CA LEU A 103 8.17 18.13 -11.63
C LEU A 103 8.82 19.51 -11.72
N GLY A 104 8.29 20.39 -12.58
CA GLY A 104 8.78 21.75 -12.76
C GLY A 104 8.85 22.21 -14.21
N TYR A 105 9.44 23.39 -14.39
CA TYR A 105 9.42 24.11 -15.67
C TYR A 105 10.84 24.48 -16.12
N ARG A 106 11.10 24.38 -17.42
CA ARG A 106 12.30 24.97 -18.04
C ARG A 106 11.93 25.64 -19.36
N GLY A 107 11.87 26.97 -19.33
CA GLY A 107 11.43 27.77 -20.48
C GLY A 107 9.98 27.46 -20.85
N GLU A 108 9.72 27.14 -22.12
CA GLU A 108 8.38 26.81 -22.65
C GLU A 108 7.93 25.37 -22.34
N TYR A 109 8.72 24.61 -21.58
CA TYR A 109 8.48 23.19 -21.33
C TYR A 109 8.17 22.90 -19.88
N MET A 110 7.10 22.13 -19.68
CA MET A 110 6.70 21.54 -18.41
C MET A 110 7.24 20.11 -18.34
N PHE A 111 7.83 19.73 -17.22
CA PHE A 111 8.28 18.37 -16.95
C PHE A 111 7.29 17.72 -16.01
N VAL A 112 6.78 16.55 -16.41
CA VAL A 112 5.81 15.80 -15.62
C VAL A 112 6.23 14.34 -15.49
N ARG A 113 5.89 13.72 -14.36
CA ARG A 113 6.01 12.27 -14.14
C ARG A 113 4.63 11.63 -14.18
N ASP A 114 4.46 10.67 -15.08
CA ASP A 114 3.31 9.77 -15.06
C ASP A 114 3.38 8.89 -13.82
N SER A 115 2.47 9.13 -12.87
CA SER A 115 2.42 8.44 -11.58
C SER A 115 1.99 6.97 -11.71
N LEU A 116 1.40 6.57 -12.85
CA LEU A 116 0.91 5.21 -13.09
C LEU A 116 1.97 4.35 -13.82
N GLN A 117 2.84 5.00 -14.60
CA GLN A 117 3.89 4.33 -15.39
C GLN A 117 5.32 4.58 -14.87
N ASP A 118 5.49 5.49 -13.91
CA ASP A 118 6.79 5.98 -13.42
C ASP A 118 7.69 6.47 -14.57
N LYS A 119 7.09 7.27 -15.47
CA LYS A 119 7.75 7.75 -16.69
C LYS A 119 7.64 9.26 -16.83
N GLU A 120 8.77 9.89 -17.12
CA GLU A 120 8.83 11.34 -17.31
C GLU A 120 8.51 11.75 -18.76
N TYR A 121 7.84 12.90 -18.88
CA TYR A 121 7.48 13.52 -20.14
C TYR A 121 7.84 15.01 -20.11
N GLN A 122 8.33 15.49 -21.25
CA GLN A 122 8.53 16.91 -21.51
C GLN A 122 7.36 17.40 -22.37
N LEU A 123 6.50 18.22 -21.80
CA LEU A 123 5.32 18.80 -22.44
C LEU A 123 5.63 20.21 -22.93
N TRP A 124 5.23 20.53 -24.15
CA TRP A 124 5.31 21.89 -24.68
C TRP A 124 4.02 22.64 -24.31
N GLU A 125 4.05 23.32 -23.18
CA GLU A 125 2.89 24.01 -22.58
C GLU A 125 3.28 25.42 -22.11
N PRO A 126 3.65 26.33 -23.03
CA PRO A 126 4.17 27.65 -22.68
C PRO A 126 3.20 28.52 -21.88
N ASN A 127 1.89 28.26 -21.96
CA ASN A 127 0.85 29.05 -21.29
C ASN A 127 0.54 28.57 -19.86
N LEU A 128 1.09 27.43 -19.41
CA LEU A 128 0.74 26.81 -18.11
C LEU A 128 1.77 27.06 -17.00
N ALA A 129 2.94 27.62 -17.32
CA ALA A 129 4.05 27.82 -16.37
C ALA A 129 3.72 28.70 -15.15
N ASN A 130 2.61 29.46 -15.20
CA ASN A 130 2.14 30.33 -14.11
C ASN A 130 0.79 29.90 -13.53
N VAL A 131 0.25 28.75 -13.97
CA VAL A 131 -1.11 28.29 -13.61
C VAL A 131 -1.08 27.07 -12.71
N LEU A 132 -0.09 26.19 -12.91
CA LEU A 132 0.03 24.93 -12.16
C LEU A 132 1.35 24.89 -11.39
N ASP A 133 1.31 24.41 -10.17
CA ASP A 133 2.46 24.41 -9.26
C ASP A 133 3.22 23.06 -9.29
N GLU A 134 4.51 23.11 -8.93
CA GLU A 134 5.31 21.90 -8.73
C GLU A 134 4.71 21.02 -7.62
N GLY A 135 4.65 19.70 -7.85
CA GLY A 135 4.06 18.72 -6.95
C GLY A 135 2.55 18.54 -7.10
N GLU A 136 1.87 19.30 -7.96
CA GLU A 136 0.45 19.08 -8.26
C GLU A 136 0.22 17.84 -9.12
N PHE A 137 -0.94 17.20 -8.92
CA PHE A 137 -1.37 16.02 -9.67
C PHE A 137 -2.49 16.39 -10.63
N ILE A 138 -2.23 16.22 -11.91
CA ILE A 138 -3.16 16.53 -12.99
C ILE A 138 -3.56 15.24 -13.69
N PHE A 139 -4.84 14.91 -13.60
CA PHE A 139 -5.47 13.87 -14.39
C PHE A 139 -5.84 14.43 -15.77
N ALA A 140 -5.04 14.05 -16.77
CA ALA A 140 -5.14 14.61 -18.11
C ALA A 140 -4.72 13.60 -19.18
N ARG A 141 -4.93 13.97 -20.43
CA ARG A 141 -4.50 13.19 -21.60
C ARG A 141 -3.33 13.88 -22.28
N ILE A 142 -2.32 13.10 -22.68
CA ILE A 142 -1.19 13.59 -23.45
C ILE A 142 -1.07 12.87 -24.80
N GLY A 143 -0.57 13.59 -25.81
CA GLY A 143 -0.27 13.03 -27.13
C GLY A 143 0.82 13.82 -27.85
N LYS A 144 1.32 13.30 -28.98
CA LYS A 144 2.43 13.89 -29.74
C LYS A 144 1.96 14.77 -30.89
N ILE A 145 1.92 16.07 -30.67
CA ILE A 145 1.65 17.04 -31.73
C ILE A 145 2.98 17.45 -32.37
N LEU A 146 3.16 17.13 -33.66
CA LEU A 146 4.40 17.42 -34.42
C LEU A 146 5.69 16.93 -33.74
N GLY A 147 5.62 15.78 -33.06
CA GLY A 147 6.76 15.16 -32.37
C GLY A 147 7.04 15.70 -30.97
N ARG A 148 6.25 16.66 -30.47
CA ARG A 148 6.31 17.17 -29.09
C ARG A 148 5.10 16.69 -28.31
N TYR A 149 5.28 16.31 -27.04
CA TYR A 149 4.13 16.00 -26.19
C TYR A 149 3.44 17.29 -25.75
N SER A 150 2.12 17.25 -25.66
CA SER A 150 1.25 18.32 -25.16
C SER A 150 -0.03 17.69 -24.61
N TYR A 151 -0.73 18.44 -23.76
CA TYR A 151 -2.04 18.05 -23.27
C TYR A 151 -3.10 18.06 -24.39
N ILE A 152 -4.05 17.15 -24.30
CA ILE A 152 -5.16 17.03 -25.23
C ILE A 152 -6.46 17.03 -24.43
N GLY A 153 -7.28 18.05 -24.65
CA GLY A 153 -8.55 18.22 -23.93
C GLY A 153 -8.36 18.92 -22.59
N GLU A 154 -9.19 18.54 -21.62
CA GLU A 154 -9.25 19.22 -20.32
C GLU A 154 -8.23 18.68 -19.31
N LEU A 155 -7.87 19.56 -18.38
CA LEU A 155 -6.99 19.26 -17.25
C LEU A 155 -7.87 19.14 -16.00
N ASN A 156 -7.79 18.00 -15.32
CA ASN A 156 -8.55 17.76 -14.10
C ASN A 156 -7.58 17.66 -12.93
N TYR A 157 -7.84 18.42 -11.86
CA TYR A 157 -6.99 18.38 -10.67
C TYR A 157 -7.32 17.16 -9.81
N LEU A 158 -6.30 16.48 -9.29
CA LEU A 158 -6.47 15.44 -8.29
C LEU A 158 -5.85 15.90 -6.96
N PRO A 159 -6.65 16.04 -5.89
CA PRO A 159 -6.10 16.33 -4.56
C PRO A 159 -5.11 15.26 -4.11
N PHE A 160 -4.05 15.68 -3.41
CA PHE A 160 -3.01 14.77 -2.91
C PHE A 160 -3.57 13.68 -1.97
N SER A 161 -4.57 14.03 -1.15
CA SER A 161 -5.23 13.10 -0.22
C SER A 161 -5.81 11.87 -0.92
N VAL A 162 -6.40 12.05 -2.10
CA VAL A 162 -7.01 10.97 -2.88
C VAL A 162 -6.07 10.31 -3.89
N LYS A 163 -4.84 10.82 -4.05
CA LYS A 163 -3.83 10.25 -4.97
C LYS A 163 -3.68 8.74 -4.79
N SER A 164 -3.59 8.26 -3.56
CA SER A 164 -3.44 6.81 -3.33
C SER A 164 -4.68 6.01 -3.62
N ILE A 165 -5.84 6.55 -3.28
CA ILE A 165 -7.11 5.87 -3.49
C ILE A 165 -7.30 5.70 -5.00
N PHE A 166 -7.05 6.77 -5.76
CA PHE A 166 -7.05 6.73 -7.22
C PHE A 166 -6.07 5.71 -7.80
N ILE A 167 -4.81 5.73 -7.36
CA ILE A 167 -3.79 4.79 -7.90
C ILE A 167 -4.11 3.35 -7.48
N GLU A 168 -4.63 3.15 -6.28
CA GLU A 168 -5.03 1.84 -5.80
C GLU A 168 -6.21 1.27 -6.60
N GLU A 169 -7.27 2.04 -6.79
CA GLU A 169 -8.42 1.66 -7.61
C GLU A 169 -8.01 1.41 -9.07
N PHE A 170 -7.14 2.26 -9.63
CA PHE A 170 -6.52 2.01 -10.93
C PHE A 170 -5.79 0.66 -10.97
N LEU A 171 -4.94 0.36 -9.98
CA LEU A 171 -4.17 -0.87 -9.94
C LEU A 171 -5.06 -2.10 -9.73
N ILE A 172 -6.15 -1.98 -8.96
CA ILE A 172 -7.17 -3.03 -8.79
C ILE A 172 -7.82 -3.32 -10.14
N ASP A 173 -8.31 -2.30 -10.84
CA ASP A 173 -9.00 -2.47 -12.12
C ASP A 173 -8.05 -2.98 -13.22
N TYR A 174 -6.85 -2.39 -13.33
CA TYR A 174 -5.80 -2.86 -14.23
C TYR A 174 -5.45 -4.33 -13.98
N ASN A 175 -5.27 -4.74 -12.72
CA ASN A 175 -4.96 -6.13 -12.39
C ASN A 175 -6.14 -7.08 -12.71
N ARG A 176 -7.39 -6.64 -12.56
CA ARG A 176 -8.58 -7.41 -12.99
C ARG A 176 -8.57 -7.63 -14.52
N HIS A 177 -8.29 -6.60 -15.31
CA HIS A 177 -8.21 -6.72 -16.76
C HIS A 177 -7.01 -7.56 -17.22
N ARG A 178 -5.86 -7.44 -16.53
CA ARG A 178 -4.66 -8.21 -16.85
C ARG A 178 -4.77 -9.69 -16.49
N LYS A 179 -5.60 -10.08 -15.51
CA LYS A 179 -5.95 -11.49 -15.27
C LYS A 179 -6.57 -12.15 -16.50
N SER A 180 -7.38 -11.40 -17.24
CA SER A 180 -8.05 -11.86 -18.46
C SER A 180 -7.18 -11.70 -19.72
N ASN A 181 -6.21 -10.79 -19.69
CA ASN A 181 -5.27 -10.52 -20.77
C ASN A 181 -3.86 -10.29 -20.23
N ILE A 182 -3.08 -11.37 -20.11
CA ILE A 182 -1.77 -11.37 -19.46
C ILE A 182 -0.76 -10.41 -20.11
N SER A 183 -0.89 -10.20 -21.44
CA SER A 183 -0.05 -9.29 -22.22
C SER A 183 -0.40 -7.81 -22.10
N LEU A 184 -1.52 -7.47 -21.44
CA LEU A 184 -1.96 -6.08 -21.29
C LEU A 184 -0.92 -5.25 -20.54
N THR A 185 -0.39 -4.22 -21.19
CA THR A 185 0.52 -3.26 -20.58
C THR A 185 -0.24 -2.09 -19.96
N ILE A 186 0.38 -1.37 -19.00
CA ILE A 186 -0.24 -0.17 -18.39
C ILE A 186 -0.58 0.85 -19.48
N LYS A 187 0.37 1.12 -20.39
CA LYS A 187 0.15 2.05 -21.50
C LYS A 187 -1.06 1.67 -22.37
N GLU A 188 -1.22 0.39 -22.69
CA GLU A 188 -2.37 -0.07 -23.47
C GLU A 188 -3.67 0.03 -22.68
N TYR A 189 -3.63 -0.23 -21.38
CA TYR A 189 -4.78 -0.08 -20.51
C TYR A 189 -5.24 1.38 -20.41
N LEU A 190 -4.31 2.31 -20.16
CA LEU A 190 -4.57 3.76 -20.09
C LEU A 190 -5.19 4.34 -21.36
N LYS A 191 -4.97 3.67 -22.51
CA LYS A 191 -5.62 3.99 -23.77
C LYS A 191 -6.99 3.31 -23.91
N LYS A 192 -7.06 1.98 -23.75
CA LYS A 192 -8.26 1.19 -24.07
C LYS A 192 -9.36 1.26 -23.02
N HIS A 193 -9.02 1.60 -21.77
CA HIS A 193 -9.93 1.62 -20.62
C HIS A 193 -10.05 3.03 -20.01
N SER A 194 -9.84 4.07 -20.82
CA SER A 194 -9.91 5.48 -20.40
C SER A 194 -11.24 5.84 -19.74
N MET A 195 -12.37 5.32 -20.23
CA MET A 195 -13.69 5.51 -19.60
C MET A 195 -13.74 5.01 -18.17
N LYS A 196 -13.17 3.83 -17.93
CA LYS A 196 -13.12 3.25 -16.59
C LYS A 196 -12.21 4.09 -15.67
N LEU A 197 -11.13 4.62 -16.23
CA LEU A 197 -10.25 5.54 -15.51
C LEU A 197 -10.92 6.87 -15.15
N PHE A 198 -11.78 7.41 -16.02
CA PHE A 198 -12.63 8.57 -15.71
C PHE A 198 -13.63 8.25 -14.59
N SER A 199 -14.26 7.08 -14.59
CA SER A 199 -15.13 6.64 -13.48
C SER A 199 -14.35 6.56 -12.18
N ILE A 200 -13.19 5.88 -12.16
CA ILE A 200 -12.34 5.79 -10.96
C ILE A 200 -11.96 7.17 -10.43
N TYR A 201 -11.56 8.09 -11.32
CA TYR A 201 -11.25 9.47 -10.94
C TYR A 201 -12.43 10.13 -10.22
N ASN A 202 -13.63 10.04 -10.78
CA ASN A 202 -14.80 10.69 -10.22
C ASN A 202 -15.33 10.00 -8.97
N ASP A 203 -15.34 8.68 -8.90
CA ASP A 203 -15.68 7.93 -7.69
C ASP A 203 -14.75 8.34 -6.54
N CYS A 204 -13.46 8.56 -6.82
CA CYS A 204 -12.50 9.04 -5.82
C CYS A 204 -12.79 10.48 -5.37
N ILE A 205 -13.38 11.33 -6.21
CA ILE A 205 -13.77 12.69 -5.87
C ILE A 205 -15.13 12.70 -5.14
N LEU A 206 -16.11 11.91 -5.60
CA LEU A 206 -17.44 11.78 -5.01
C LEU A 206 -17.41 11.09 -3.65
N ASN A 207 -16.52 10.12 -3.42
CA ASN A 207 -16.31 9.55 -2.08
C ASN A 207 -15.80 10.57 -1.07
N ILE A 208 -15.23 11.69 -1.51
CA ILE A 208 -14.97 12.84 -0.62
C ILE A 208 -16.29 13.57 -0.33
N LEU A 209 -17.13 13.72 -1.35
CA LEU A 209 -18.38 14.49 -1.34
C LEU A 209 -19.60 13.77 -0.69
N GLU A 210 -19.65 12.43 -0.65
CA GLU A 210 -20.78 11.64 -0.11
C GLU A 210 -20.72 11.41 1.41
N TYR A 211 -19.59 11.66 2.08
CA TYR A 211 -19.51 11.69 3.55
C TYR A 211 -20.16 12.97 4.15
N GLU A 212 -20.85 13.80 3.36
CA GLU A 212 -21.04 15.22 3.64
C GLU A 212 -22.42 15.72 4.12
N GLU A 213 -23.46 14.89 4.25
CA GLU A 213 -24.82 15.45 4.32
C GLU A 213 -25.34 15.99 5.67
N ASP A 214 -24.61 15.96 6.80
CA ASP A 214 -25.04 16.77 7.97
C ASP A 214 -23.89 17.46 8.73
N ILE A 215 -22.81 16.76 9.07
CA ILE A 215 -21.72 17.31 9.91
C ILE A 215 -20.61 18.00 9.08
N THR A 216 -20.38 17.55 7.84
CA THR A 216 -19.32 18.05 6.95
C THR A 216 -19.72 19.35 6.26
N SER A 217 -21.02 19.63 6.10
CA SER A 217 -21.51 20.95 5.66
C SER A 217 -21.10 22.07 6.63
N TYR A 218 -21.11 21.79 7.95
CA TYR A 218 -20.59 22.72 8.96
C TYR A 218 -19.06 22.82 8.85
N LEU A 219 -18.35 21.71 8.67
CA LEU A 219 -16.90 21.69 8.44
C LEU A 219 -16.48 22.59 7.28
N TYR A 220 -17.09 22.47 6.09
CA TYR A 220 -16.73 23.31 4.94
C TYR A 220 -17.00 24.79 5.16
N ASN A 221 -18.12 25.12 5.82
CA ASN A 221 -18.44 26.50 6.15
C ASN A 221 -17.41 27.09 7.13
N GLU A 222 -17.03 26.33 8.17
CA GLU A 222 -16.04 26.72 9.18
C GLU A 222 -14.63 26.84 8.60
N ILE A 223 -14.26 25.91 7.71
CA ILE A 223 -13.00 25.93 6.95
C ILE A 223 -12.94 27.11 6.00
N TYR A 224 -13.99 27.35 5.22
CA TYR A 224 -14.04 28.45 4.26
C TYR A 224 -13.91 29.81 4.96
N GLU A 225 -14.56 29.96 6.12
CA GLU A 225 -14.44 31.18 6.90
C GLU A 225 -13.03 31.39 7.47
N PHE A 226 -12.39 30.32 7.95
CA PHE A 226 -11.01 30.39 8.42
C PHE A 226 -10.01 30.60 7.28
N GLU A 227 -10.23 29.98 6.12
CA GLU A 227 -9.44 30.19 4.91
C GLU A 227 -9.50 31.67 4.49
N GLY A 228 -10.68 32.27 4.45
CA GLY A 228 -10.87 33.70 4.19
C GLY A 228 -10.13 34.60 5.19
N TYR A 229 -10.08 34.21 6.47
CA TYR A 229 -9.27 34.89 7.48
C TYR A 229 -7.76 34.81 7.21
N LEU A 230 -7.27 33.68 6.69
CA LEU A 230 -5.86 33.46 6.41
C LEU A 230 -5.38 34.07 5.08
N GLN A 231 -6.25 34.27 4.09
CA GLN A 231 -5.92 34.81 2.76
C GLN A 231 -5.17 36.15 2.81
N ASN A 232 -5.41 36.97 3.84
CA ASN A 232 -4.73 38.25 4.04
C ASN A 232 -3.51 38.19 4.99
N LYS A 233 -3.15 37.00 5.49
CA LYS A 233 -2.17 36.80 6.57
C LYS A 233 -1.10 35.74 6.30
N ALA A 234 -1.28 34.91 5.28
CA ALA A 234 -0.36 33.81 4.95
C ALA A 234 -0.33 33.52 3.45
N HIS A 235 0.75 32.89 2.98
CA HIS A 235 0.85 32.37 1.61
C HIS A 235 -0.01 31.11 1.43
N SER A 236 -0.51 30.89 0.21
CA SER A 236 -1.42 29.80 -0.18
C SER A 236 -1.01 28.41 0.35
N LEU A 237 0.28 28.07 0.29
CA LEU A 237 0.80 26.79 0.80
C LEU A 237 0.63 26.63 2.33
N THR A 238 0.85 27.71 3.07
CA THR A 238 0.65 27.74 4.52
C THR A 238 -0.84 27.66 4.87
N ILE A 239 -1.69 28.31 4.08
CA ILE A 239 -3.15 28.24 4.22
C ILE A 239 -3.61 26.81 4.02
N LYS A 240 -3.22 26.18 2.90
CA LYS A 240 -3.54 24.80 2.55
C LYS A 240 -3.13 23.83 3.66
N LYS A 241 -1.91 23.97 4.22
CA LYS A 241 -1.46 23.11 5.32
C LYS A 241 -2.29 23.28 6.59
N HIS A 242 -2.73 24.50 6.91
CA HIS A 242 -3.62 24.73 8.05
C HIS A 242 -5.02 24.16 7.83
N ILE A 243 -5.56 24.29 6.62
CA ILE A 243 -6.87 23.70 6.28
C ILE A 243 -6.80 22.17 6.36
N THR A 244 -5.79 21.54 5.75
CA THR A 244 -5.60 20.09 5.79
C THR A 244 -5.50 19.57 7.23
N ASN A 245 -4.71 20.23 8.08
CA ASN A 245 -4.56 19.81 9.47
C ASN A 245 -5.87 19.92 10.30
N LEU A 246 -6.77 20.85 9.97
CA LEU A 246 -8.08 20.96 10.63
C LEU A 246 -9.07 19.90 10.15
N ILE A 247 -9.04 19.56 8.86
CA ILE A 247 -9.85 18.46 8.29
C ILE A 247 -9.45 17.14 8.95
N GLU A 248 -8.15 16.82 8.96
CA GLU A 248 -7.64 15.58 9.55
C GLU A 248 -7.97 15.47 11.05
N PHE A 249 -7.90 16.59 11.77
CA PHE A 249 -8.27 16.65 13.18
C PHE A 249 -9.78 16.41 13.40
N PHE A 250 -10.62 17.04 12.60
CA PHE A 250 -12.06 16.86 12.66
C PHE A 250 -12.46 15.40 12.42
N GLU A 251 -11.94 14.79 11.37
CA GLU A 251 -12.20 13.39 11.03
C GLU A 251 -11.74 12.44 12.12
N TYR A 252 -10.55 12.67 12.67
CA TYR A 252 -9.92 11.76 13.63
C TYR A 252 -10.52 11.84 15.04
N TYR A 253 -10.98 13.03 15.45
CA TYR A 253 -11.27 13.29 16.86
C TYR A 253 -12.66 13.86 17.13
N LEU A 254 -13.31 14.49 16.15
CA LEU A 254 -14.55 15.23 16.35
C LEU A 254 -15.77 14.53 15.76
N ALA A 255 -15.57 13.91 14.60
CA ALA A 255 -16.62 13.25 13.84
C ALA A 255 -17.25 12.06 14.60
N GLU A 256 -16.50 11.36 15.46
CA GLU A 256 -17.04 10.23 16.25
C GLU A 256 -17.98 10.68 17.37
N ASP A 257 -17.86 11.92 17.85
CA ASP A 257 -18.60 12.48 18.99
C ASP A 257 -19.58 13.61 18.58
N ASP A 258 -19.90 13.72 17.28
CA ASP A 258 -20.78 14.75 16.68
C ASP A 258 -20.34 16.22 16.98
N TYR A 259 -19.04 16.48 17.15
CA TYR A 259 -18.50 17.81 17.38
C TYR A 259 -18.07 18.53 16.07
N THR A 260 -18.16 19.87 16.07
CA THR A 260 -17.70 20.75 14.98
C THR A 260 -16.35 21.41 15.30
N LEU A 261 -15.71 22.10 14.34
CA LEU A 261 -14.49 22.84 14.65
C LEU A 261 -14.76 24.04 15.56
N TYR A 262 -16.00 24.53 15.66
CA TYR A 262 -16.35 25.53 16.66
C TYR A 262 -16.45 24.99 18.08
N ASP A 263 -16.54 23.68 18.28
CA ASP A 263 -16.59 23.08 19.61
C ASP A 263 -15.21 22.88 20.26
N VAL A 264 -14.13 23.38 19.63
CA VAL A 264 -12.74 23.23 20.11
C VAL A 264 -12.48 23.82 21.50
N ASP A 265 -13.33 24.71 21.98
CA ASP A 265 -13.28 25.24 23.35
C ASP A 265 -13.63 24.18 24.41
N LYS A 266 -14.39 23.15 24.03
CA LYS A 266 -14.81 22.03 24.90
C LYS A 266 -13.73 20.94 25.03
N MET A 267 -12.59 21.09 24.36
CA MET A 267 -11.57 20.05 24.23
C MET A 267 -10.37 20.26 25.17
N ASP A 268 -9.79 19.14 25.63
CA ASP A 268 -8.52 19.12 26.36
C ASP A 268 -7.37 18.87 25.37
N PHE A 269 -6.69 19.93 24.93
CA PHE A 269 -5.59 19.80 23.97
C PHE A 269 -4.36 19.08 24.56
N LYS A 270 -4.14 19.16 25.89
CA LYS A 270 -3.07 18.40 26.55
C LYS A 270 -3.33 16.89 26.49
N TYR A 271 -4.59 16.47 26.59
CA TYR A 271 -5.02 15.08 26.41
C TYR A 271 -4.96 14.67 24.94
N PHE A 272 -5.53 15.46 24.04
CA PHE A 272 -5.48 15.22 22.58
C PHE A 272 -4.04 14.97 22.11
N PHE A 273 -3.10 15.89 22.37
CA PHE A 273 -1.71 15.73 21.92
C PHE A 273 -0.99 14.54 22.58
N LYS A 274 -1.48 14.01 23.71
CA LYS A 274 -0.92 12.79 24.32
C LYS A 274 -1.47 11.54 23.64
N GLU A 275 -2.78 11.48 23.40
CA GLU A 275 -3.42 10.34 22.73
C GLU A 275 -3.06 10.31 21.25
N ALA A 276 -3.12 11.43 20.53
CA ALA A 276 -2.67 11.55 19.15
C ALA A 276 -1.24 11.04 18.92
N VAL A 277 -0.32 11.25 19.88
CA VAL A 277 1.05 10.72 19.83
C VAL A 277 1.11 9.23 20.21
N LYS A 278 0.25 8.79 21.13
CA LYS A 278 0.19 7.41 21.62
C LYS A 278 -0.45 6.47 20.60
N ASP A 279 -1.45 6.96 19.88
CA ASP A 279 -2.26 6.27 18.88
C ASP A 279 -1.67 6.42 17.46
N GLU A 280 -0.48 7.03 17.35
CA GLU A 280 0.28 7.19 16.11
C GLU A 280 -0.42 8.07 15.05
N PHE A 281 -1.32 8.98 15.45
CA PHE A 281 -1.90 10.03 14.58
C PHE A 281 -0.91 11.16 14.29
N ILE A 282 -0.12 11.55 15.29
CA ILE A 282 1.06 12.40 15.11
C ILE A 282 2.27 11.49 15.27
N ILE A 283 3.12 11.40 14.25
CA ILE A 283 4.27 10.49 14.22
C ILE A 283 5.61 11.23 14.14
N SER A 284 5.60 12.51 13.75
CA SER A 284 6.80 13.31 13.61
C SER A 284 6.78 14.63 14.38
N GLN A 285 7.97 15.15 14.68
CA GLN A 285 8.14 16.47 15.30
C GLN A 285 7.63 17.60 14.38
N GLU A 286 7.73 17.41 13.08
CA GLU A 286 7.26 18.36 12.08
C GLU A 286 5.74 18.42 12.05
N GLU A 287 5.06 17.27 12.05
CA GLU A 287 3.60 17.18 12.18
C GLU A 287 3.12 17.80 13.48
N PHE A 288 3.74 17.44 14.62
CA PHE A 288 3.37 18.01 15.92
C PHE A 288 3.40 19.55 15.89
N ASN A 289 4.47 20.13 15.34
CA ASN A 289 4.59 21.58 15.19
C ASN A 289 3.58 22.15 14.20
N SER A 290 3.25 21.40 13.15
CA SER A 290 2.27 21.78 12.14
C SER A 290 0.86 21.86 12.72
N TYR A 291 0.40 20.82 13.43
CA TYR A 291 -0.88 20.80 14.11
C TYR A 291 -0.95 21.87 15.21
N LEU A 292 0.08 21.98 16.05
CA LEU A 292 0.14 23.00 17.10
C LEU A 292 0.06 24.43 16.52
N SER A 293 0.79 24.72 15.45
CA SER A 293 0.74 26.02 14.75
C SER A 293 -0.65 26.29 14.16
N THR A 294 -1.30 25.24 13.65
CA THR A 294 -2.65 25.31 13.09
C THR A 294 -3.68 25.65 14.16
N PHE A 295 -3.70 24.92 15.27
CA PHE A 295 -4.64 25.17 16.36
C PHE A 295 -4.43 26.54 17.01
N ILE A 296 -3.18 27.00 17.17
CA ILE A 296 -2.90 28.35 17.69
C ILE A 296 -3.50 29.43 16.77
N LYS A 297 -3.34 29.30 15.45
CA LYS A 297 -3.88 30.26 14.49
C LYS A 297 -5.40 30.19 14.40
N TYR A 298 -5.97 29.00 14.47
CA TYR A 298 -7.41 28.78 14.44
C TYR A 298 -8.10 29.32 15.71
N LEU A 299 -7.61 28.98 16.90
CA LEU A 299 -8.13 29.56 18.15
C LEU A 299 -7.88 31.07 18.25
N SER A 300 -6.80 31.60 17.65
CA SER A 300 -6.60 33.05 17.53
C SER A 300 -7.68 33.71 16.67
N PHE A 301 -8.11 33.07 15.59
CA PHE A 301 -9.24 33.48 14.78
C PHE A 301 -10.56 33.45 15.57
N LEU A 302 -10.87 32.32 16.23
CA LEU A 302 -12.11 32.16 16.99
C LEU A 302 -12.18 33.08 18.21
N LYS A 303 -11.08 33.28 18.93
CA LYS A 303 -10.98 34.20 20.06
C LYS A 303 -11.32 35.65 19.69
N ASN A 304 -11.07 36.06 18.44
CA ASN A 304 -11.45 37.39 17.97
C ASN A 304 -12.96 37.51 17.70
N LYS A 305 -13.67 36.38 17.57
CA LYS A 305 -15.13 36.32 17.41
C LYS A 305 -15.86 36.20 18.75
N SER A 306 -15.33 35.41 19.68
CA SER A 306 -15.94 35.16 20.98
C SER A 306 -14.89 34.97 22.07
N THR A 307 -15.20 35.41 23.30
CA THR A 307 -14.27 35.34 24.43
C THR A 307 -14.13 33.93 25.03
N GLU A 308 -15.03 33.00 24.69
CA GLU A 308 -15.03 31.62 25.21
C GLU A 308 -13.77 30.83 24.84
N TYR A 309 -13.21 31.07 23.65
CA TYR A 309 -11.98 30.42 23.17
C TYR A 309 -10.68 30.89 23.84
N LYS A 310 -10.75 31.88 24.74
CA LYS A 310 -9.55 32.52 25.32
C LYS A 310 -8.74 31.57 26.18
N ASP A 311 -9.41 30.74 26.98
CA ASP A 311 -8.73 29.85 27.94
C ASP A 311 -8.06 28.69 27.20
N THR A 312 -8.75 28.07 26.23
CA THR A 312 -8.19 27.05 25.33
C THR A 312 -7.02 27.59 24.49
N TYR A 313 -7.09 28.85 24.04
CA TYR A 313 -5.97 29.50 23.36
C TYR A 313 -4.74 29.64 24.27
N MET A 314 -4.93 30.00 25.54
CA MET A 314 -3.83 30.10 26.50
C MET A 314 -3.22 28.71 26.80
N GLU A 315 -4.05 27.66 26.86
CA GLU A 315 -3.59 26.28 27.00
C GLU A 315 -2.68 25.84 25.85
N LEU A 316 -3.03 26.15 24.60
CA LEU A 316 -2.16 25.86 23.45
C LEU A 316 -0.82 26.60 23.51
N LEU A 317 -0.80 27.83 24.03
CA LEU A 317 0.45 28.56 24.23
C LEU A 317 1.33 27.89 25.29
N GLU A 318 0.73 27.34 26.36
CA GLU A 318 1.46 26.53 27.33
C GLU A 318 2.02 25.24 26.70
N ILE A 319 1.24 24.55 25.86
CA ILE A 319 1.68 23.35 25.14
C ILE A 319 2.85 23.70 24.20
N SER A 320 2.76 24.82 23.49
CA SER A 320 3.83 25.32 22.62
C SER A 320 5.13 25.58 23.38
N ASN A 321 5.03 26.20 24.55
CA ASN A 321 6.19 26.42 25.43
C ASN A 321 6.77 25.10 25.97
N ASN A 322 5.95 24.05 26.10
CA ASN A 322 6.34 22.72 26.58
C ASN A 322 6.47 21.66 25.47
N ARG A 323 6.54 22.04 24.19
CA ARG A 323 6.48 21.13 23.05
C ARG A 323 7.48 19.96 23.08
N PHE A 324 8.67 20.18 23.66
CA PHE A 324 9.70 19.14 23.80
C PHE A 324 9.28 17.97 24.71
N TYR A 325 8.40 18.20 25.69
CA TYR A 325 7.84 17.14 26.55
C TYR A 325 7.01 16.14 25.73
N TYR A 326 6.21 16.64 24.79
CA TYR A 326 5.38 15.82 23.90
C TYR A 326 6.22 15.15 22.81
N MET A 327 7.18 15.89 22.23
CA MET A 327 8.08 15.38 21.17
C MET A 327 9.01 14.24 21.63
N ASN A 328 9.34 14.16 22.92
CA ASN A 328 10.15 13.05 23.44
C ASN A 328 9.42 11.70 23.40
N LYS A 329 8.08 11.67 23.33
CA LYS A 329 7.29 10.43 23.20
C LYS A 329 7.18 9.92 21.76
N LEU A 330 7.23 10.81 20.76
CA LEU A 330 7.17 10.47 19.33
C LEU A 330 8.34 9.58 18.86
N LYS A 331 9.52 9.70 19.47
CA LYS A 331 10.70 8.89 19.09
C LYS A 331 10.60 7.40 19.45
N SER A 332 9.48 6.92 20.01
CA SER A 332 9.41 5.61 20.68
C SER A 332 8.43 4.57 20.11
N ASN A 333 7.56 4.90 19.15
CA ASN A 333 6.57 3.96 18.62
C ASN A 333 6.65 3.82 17.08
N SER A 334 7.30 2.74 16.63
CA SER A 334 7.14 2.10 15.32
C SER A 334 6.89 0.61 15.57
N SER A 335 6.07 -0.07 14.75
CA SER A 335 5.85 -1.52 14.89
C SER A 335 7.21 -2.24 14.89
N PRO A 336 7.54 -3.04 15.92
CA PRO A 336 8.89 -3.53 16.12
C PRO A 336 9.27 -4.74 15.23
N TYR A 337 8.44 -5.08 14.24
CA TYR A 337 8.61 -6.24 13.34
C TYR A 337 8.68 -5.79 11.89
N ASN A 338 9.84 -5.99 11.25
CA ASN A 338 10.00 -5.81 9.80
C ASN A 338 9.46 -7.05 9.08
N LEU A 339 8.21 -7.00 8.59
CA LEU A 339 7.58 -8.13 7.88
C LEU A 339 7.51 -7.88 6.37
N ASP A 340 7.85 -8.91 5.57
CA ASP A 340 7.57 -8.90 4.13
C ASP A 340 6.08 -9.13 3.89
N ARG A 341 5.35 -8.03 3.65
CA ARG A 341 3.90 -8.03 3.43
C ARG A 341 3.49 -8.86 2.20
N ASN A 342 4.31 -8.91 1.14
CA ASN A 342 4.05 -9.78 0.00
C ASN A 342 4.13 -11.25 0.41
N PHE A 343 5.10 -11.61 1.25
CA PHE A 343 5.21 -12.98 1.76
C PHE A 343 3.97 -13.34 2.57
N VAL A 344 3.60 -12.48 3.54
CA VAL A 344 2.40 -12.63 4.40
C VAL A 344 1.13 -12.86 3.57
N ASN A 345 0.87 -12.03 2.57
CA ASN A 345 -0.36 -12.13 1.78
C ASN A 345 -0.41 -13.36 0.88
N ASN A 346 0.73 -13.78 0.33
CA ASN A 346 0.77 -14.95 -0.54
C ASN A 346 0.52 -16.25 0.25
N ILE A 347 0.80 -16.27 1.56
CA ILE A 347 0.58 -17.46 2.40
C ILE A 347 -0.73 -17.43 3.19
N ALA A 348 -1.42 -16.28 3.27
CA ALA A 348 -2.56 -16.07 4.17
C ALA A 348 -3.69 -17.08 3.97
N LEU A 349 -3.94 -17.52 2.74
CA LEU A 349 -4.97 -18.53 2.42
C LEU A 349 -4.43 -19.97 2.39
N ASP A 350 -3.12 -20.15 2.51
CA ASP A 350 -2.45 -21.45 2.33
C ASP A 350 -1.99 -22.06 3.67
N LEU A 351 -2.19 -21.37 4.80
CA LEU A 351 -1.86 -21.92 6.12
C LEU A 351 -2.61 -23.24 6.33
N ASN A 352 -1.85 -24.30 6.59
CA ASN A 352 -2.42 -25.61 6.91
C ASN A 352 -2.57 -25.79 8.42
N GLU A 353 -3.36 -26.79 8.81
CA GLU A 353 -3.64 -27.12 10.22
C GLU A 353 -2.39 -27.16 11.09
N ARG A 354 -1.29 -27.72 10.58
CA ARG A 354 -0.04 -27.85 11.35
C ARG A 354 0.64 -26.50 11.59
N ALA A 355 0.61 -25.59 10.62
CA ALA A 355 1.10 -24.22 10.77
C ALA A 355 0.23 -23.44 11.78
N VAL A 356 -1.09 -23.59 11.70
CA VAL A 356 -2.05 -22.97 12.62
C VAL A 356 -1.86 -23.50 14.04
N SER A 357 -1.75 -24.82 14.24
CA SER A 357 -1.46 -25.44 15.54
C SER A 357 -0.15 -24.94 16.14
N LEU A 358 0.91 -24.74 15.33
CA LEU A 358 2.16 -24.16 15.82
C LEU A 358 1.98 -22.73 16.33
N ILE A 359 1.20 -21.90 15.63
CA ILE A 359 0.90 -20.51 16.02
C ILE A 359 0.10 -20.51 17.32
N ILE A 360 -0.95 -21.34 17.40
CA ILE A 360 -1.77 -21.49 18.61
C ILE A 360 -0.91 -21.94 19.80
N ASP A 361 -0.03 -22.92 19.61
CA ASP A 361 0.87 -23.38 20.67
C ASP A 361 1.85 -22.27 21.09
N PHE A 362 2.25 -21.40 20.17
CA PHE A 362 3.10 -20.27 20.52
C PHE A 362 2.35 -19.18 21.29
N ASP A 363 1.12 -18.87 20.91
CA ASP A 363 0.24 -17.98 21.69
C ASP A 363 -0.02 -18.56 23.08
N ARG A 364 -0.29 -19.87 23.19
CA ARG A 364 -0.43 -20.57 24.47
C ARG A 364 0.84 -20.47 25.31
N PHE A 365 2.03 -20.62 24.70
CA PHE A 365 3.30 -20.42 25.38
C PHE A 365 3.42 -19.00 25.95
N ILE A 366 3.10 -17.97 25.16
CA ILE A 366 3.18 -16.57 25.57
C ILE A 366 2.19 -16.29 26.70
N LEU A 367 0.92 -16.69 26.55
CA LEU A 367 -0.13 -16.49 27.56
C LEU A 367 0.19 -17.23 28.87
N TYR A 368 0.68 -18.46 28.78
CA TYR A 368 1.10 -19.23 29.95
C TYR A 368 2.28 -18.56 30.68
N ALA A 369 3.25 -18.00 29.92
CA ALA A 369 4.36 -17.28 30.49
C ALA A 369 3.93 -16.02 31.27
N ILE A 370 2.87 -15.35 30.80
CA ILE A 370 2.26 -14.19 31.47
C ILE A 370 1.55 -14.61 32.76
N ASP A 371 0.71 -15.65 32.70
CA ASP A 371 -0.11 -16.08 33.85
C ASP A 371 0.74 -16.67 34.98
N LYS A 372 1.65 -17.60 34.66
CA LYS A 372 2.36 -18.40 35.66
C LYS A 372 3.71 -17.85 36.11
N LYS A 373 4.22 -16.79 35.47
CA LYS A 373 5.58 -16.23 35.71
C LYS A 373 6.65 -17.33 35.71
N LEU A 374 7.04 -17.77 34.51
CA LEU A 374 7.98 -18.88 34.32
C LEU A 374 9.32 -18.64 35.03
N GLU A 375 9.64 -19.47 36.03
CA GLU A 375 10.95 -19.48 36.66
C GLU A 375 11.97 -20.26 35.81
N LEU A 376 13.21 -19.78 35.83
CA LEU A 376 14.35 -20.31 35.12
C LEU A 376 15.33 -20.98 36.09
N THR A 377 16.10 -21.95 35.60
CA THR A 377 17.20 -22.60 36.33
C THR A 377 18.37 -21.63 36.49
N GLU A 378 19.08 -21.66 37.60
CA GLU A 378 20.22 -20.77 37.86
C GLU A 378 21.33 -20.86 36.81
N LYS A 379 21.75 -22.09 36.45
CA LYS A 379 22.94 -22.32 35.62
C LYS A 379 22.75 -21.98 34.14
N ASN A 380 21.71 -22.55 33.51
CA ASN A 380 21.50 -22.44 32.07
C ASN A 380 20.40 -21.43 31.70
N LYS A 381 19.74 -20.85 32.71
CA LYS A 381 18.55 -19.99 32.54
C LYS A 381 17.46 -20.64 31.68
N TYR A 382 17.27 -21.95 31.81
CA TYR A 382 16.18 -22.70 31.15
C TYR A 382 14.93 -22.74 32.00
N ILE A 383 13.77 -22.85 31.37
CA ILE A 383 12.48 -23.00 32.06
C ILE A 383 12.53 -24.23 32.97
N LYS A 384 12.14 -24.06 34.25
CA LYS A 384 12.13 -25.16 35.23
C LYS A 384 11.19 -26.29 34.78
N ARG A 385 11.58 -27.53 35.10
CA ARG A 385 10.90 -28.76 34.62
C ARG A 385 9.39 -28.81 34.87
N LYS A 386 8.90 -28.31 36.01
CA LYS A 386 7.46 -28.28 36.33
C LYS A 386 6.66 -27.59 35.20
N TYR A 387 7.14 -26.43 34.76
CA TYR A 387 6.51 -25.64 33.71
C TYR A 387 6.65 -26.26 32.32
N LEU A 388 7.74 -27.00 32.05
CA LEU A 388 7.89 -27.73 30.78
C LEU A 388 6.81 -28.81 30.60
N LEU A 389 6.49 -29.54 31.68
CA LEU A 389 5.46 -30.58 31.65
C LEU A 389 4.07 -29.98 31.47
N GLU A 390 3.78 -28.87 32.16
CA GLU A 390 2.51 -28.14 32.03
C GLU A 390 2.34 -27.56 30.62
N LEU A 391 3.35 -26.86 30.09
CA LEU A 391 3.35 -26.35 28.71
C LEU A 391 3.12 -27.47 27.68
N ASN A 392 3.82 -28.59 27.83
CA ASN A 392 3.64 -29.74 26.94
C ASN A 392 2.22 -30.32 27.03
N SER A 393 1.55 -30.25 28.18
CA SER A 393 0.19 -30.76 28.33
C SER A 393 -0.88 -29.88 27.66
N ILE A 394 -0.62 -28.59 27.49
CA ILE A 394 -1.57 -27.64 26.88
C ILE A 394 -1.32 -27.42 25.39
N PHE A 395 -0.24 -27.95 24.83
CA PHE A 395 0.06 -27.83 23.40
C PHE A 395 -0.74 -28.85 22.57
N GLU A 396 -1.14 -28.46 21.38
CA GLU A 396 -1.77 -29.35 20.38
C GLU A 396 -0.77 -30.38 19.89
N GLU A 397 0.48 -29.97 19.64
CA GLU A 397 1.60 -30.85 19.27
C GLU A 397 2.36 -31.36 20.50
N ASN A 398 1.62 -31.87 21.50
CA ASN A 398 2.22 -32.45 22.69
C ASN A 398 3.09 -33.67 22.38
N MET A 399 4.13 -33.87 23.19
CA MET A 399 5.01 -35.03 23.07
C MET A 399 4.81 -36.00 24.23
N THR A 400 4.70 -37.29 23.92
CA THR A 400 4.80 -38.37 24.90
C THR A 400 6.26 -38.61 25.27
N ILE A 401 6.60 -38.48 26.54
CA ILE A 401 8.00 -38.55 26.99
C ILE A 401 8.19 -39.63 28.06
N ASN A 402 9.05 -40.61 27.75
CA ASN A 402 9.31 -41.77 28.61
C ASN A 402 10.62 -41.68 29.43
N ARG A 403 11.27 -40.51 29.49
CA ARG A 403 12.54 -40.31 30.20
C ARG A 403 12.36 -39.62 31.56
N ARG A 404 13.13 -40.06 32.56
CA ARG A 404 13.02 -39.56 33.96
C ARG A 404 13.69 -38.21 34.21
N ASN A 405 14.71 -37.82 33.45
CA ASN A 405 15.46 -36.57 33.65
C ASN A 405 15.36 -35.69 32.40
N LEU A 406 14.28 -34.92 32.33
CA LEU A 406 14.00 -34.03 31.19
C LEU A 406 14.47 -32.61 31.46
N ASN A 407 15.14 -32.03 30.46
CA ASN A 407 15.52 -30.63 30.40
C ASN A 407 14.75 -29.93 29.25
N GLN A 408 14.92 -28.62 29.10
CA GLN A 408 14.19 -27.86 28.08
C GLN A 408 14.50 -28.29 26.64
N VAL A 409 15.74 -28.71 26.35
CA VAL A 409 16.16 -29.17 25.00
C VAL A 409 15.45 -30.46 24.61
N ASP A 410 15.05 -31.27 25.59
CA ASP A 410 14.23 -32.47 25.37
C ASP A 410 12.78 -32.13 24.94
N PHE A 411 12.37 -30.86 25.00
CA PHE A 411 11.09 -30.35 24.47
C PHE A 411 11.33 -29.40 23.28
N PRO A 412 11.58 -29.91 22.05
CA PRO A 412 11.96 -29.09 20.90
C PRO A 412 11.10 -27.86 20.61
N ILE A 413 9.76 -27.97 20.68
CA ILE A 413 8.85 -26.85 20.43
C ILE A 413 8.95 -25.79 21.53
N ILE A 414 8.92 -26.21 22.81
CA ILE A 414 9.09 -25.29 23.94
C ILE A 414 10.46 -24.61 23.88
N HIS A 415 11.50 -25.35 23.50
CA HIS A 415 12.84 -24.81 23.34
C HIS A 415 12.93 -23.78 22.21
N LEU A 416 12.30 -24.07 21.06
CA LEU A 416 12.18 -23.14 19.93
C LEU A 416 11.47 -21.85 20.36
N PHE A 417 10.29 -21.94 20.98
CA PHE A 417 9.52 -20.78 21.43
C PHE A 417 10.27 -19.93 22.43
N TYR A 418 10.97 -20.56 23.38
CA TYR A 418 11.83 -19.85 24.31
C TYR A 418 12.95 -19.08 23.59
N GLN A 419 13.67 -19.72 22.68
CA GLN A 419 14.77 -19.08 21.94
C GLN A 419 14.27 -17.93 21.08
N LEU A 420 13.20 -18.15 20.33
CA LEU A 420 12.57 -17.16 19.48
C LEU A 420 12.08 -15.96 20.30
N SER A 421 11.43 -16.21 21.43
CA SER A 421 10.93 -15.15 22.32
C SER A 421 12.04 -14.26 22.86
N ILE A 422 13.17 -14.85 23.27
CA ILE A 422 14.34 -14.09 23.73
C ILE A 422 15.01 -13.34 22.57
N LYS A 423 15.26 -14.01 21.44
CA LYS A 423 16.01 -13.44 20.31
C LYS A 423 15.28 -12.30 19.62
N LEU A 424 13.96 -12.41 19.45
CA LEU A 424 13.15 -11.35 18.87
C LEU A 424 12.80 -10.25 19.88
N GLY A 425 13.16 -10.44 21.16
CA GLY A 425 12.86 -9.51 22.23
C GLY A 425 11.39 -9.51 22.66
N LEU A 426 10.64 -10.58 22.38
CA LEU A 426 9.27 -10.76 22.87
C LEU A 426 9.24 -10.92 24.39
N MET A 427 10.27 -11.57 24.92
CA MET A 427 10.48 -11.79 26.34
C MET A 427 11.91 -11.45 26.71
N LYS A 428 12.11 -11.10 27.97
CA LYS A 428 13.43 -10.88 28.56
C LYS A 428 13.56 -11.69 29.84
N ILE A 429 14.80 -12.00 30.21
CA ILE A 429 15.11 -12.62 31.49
C ILE A 429 15.26 -11.49 32.52
N ASP A 430 14.44 -11.53 33.56
CA ASP A 430 14.50 -10.62 34.71
C ASP A 430 14.78 -11.44 35.99
N GLY A 431 16.05 -11.44 36.41
CA GLY A 431 16.53 -12.29 37.49
C GLY A 431 16.44 -13.80 37.18
N GLU A 432 15.47 -14.46 37.82
CA GLU A 432 15.15 -15.88 37.60
C GLU A 432 13.86 -16.09 36.82
N TYR A 433 13.25 -15.03 36.28
CA TYR A 433 11.96 -15.11 35.62
C TYR A 433 12.04 -14.73 34.15
N LEU A 434 11.19 -15.36 33.35
CA LEU A 434 10.92 -14.95 31.98
C LEU A 434 9.74 -13.97 31.97
N VAL A 435 9.97 -12.76 31.46
CA VAL A 435 8.98 -11.67 31.52
C VAL A 435 8.69 -11.16 30.12
N LEU A 436 7.41 -10.97 29.82
CA LEU A 436 6.94 -10.41 28.55
C LEU A 436 7.38 -8.95 28.39
N THR A 437 7.82 -8.59 27.19
CA THR A 437 8.09 -7.20 26.82
C THR A 437 6.88 -6.59 26.09
N LYS A 438 6.86 -5.26 25.92
CA LYS A 438 5.86 -4.58 25.08
C LYS A 438 5.82 -5.16 23.65
N LYS A 439 6.99 -5.56 23.12
CA LYS A 439 7.11 -6.20 21.82
C LYS A 439 6.37 -7.55 21.82
N GLY A 440 6.53 -8.36 22.87
CA GLY A 440 5.76 -9.60 23.04
C GLY A 440 4.25 -9.39 23.14
N THR A 441 3.78 -8.33 23.82
CA THR A 441 2.35 -7.97 23.82
C THR A 441 1.83 -7.67 22.42
N ASN A 442 2.60 -6.95 21.61
CA ASN A 442 2.23 -6.64 20.23
C ASN A 442 2.21 -7.89 19.34
N PHE A 443 3.08 -8.88 19.60
CA PHE A 443 3.12 -10.13 18.84
C PHE A 443 1.79 -10.90 18.89
N VAL A 444 1.18 -11.01 20.08
CA VAL A 444 -0.06 -11.78 20.27
C VAL A 444 -1.23 -11.20 19.46
N ARG A 445 -1.21 -9.90 19.16
CA ARG A 445 -2.24 -9.18 18.40
C ARG A 445 -2.11 -9.30 16.88
N LEU A 446 -0.98 -9.85 16.40
CA LEU A 446 -0.76 -10.08 14.99
C LEU A 446 -1.71 -11.16 14.45
N LYS A 447 -2.02 -11.09 13.16
CA LYS A 447 -2.75 -12.14 12.45
C LYS A 447 -1.88 -13.40 12.30
N ASP A 448 -2.52 -14.53 12.04
CA ASP A 448 -1.83 -15.83 11.96
C ASP A 448 -0.77 -15.85 10.86
N GLU A 449 -1.03 -15.26 9.70
CA GLU A 449 -0.09 -15.13 8.59
C GLU A 449 1.14 -14.24 8.92
N GLU A 450 0.94 -13.22 9.74
CA GLU A 450 2.02 -12.35 10.23
C GLU A 450 2.88 -13.09 11.26
N LYS A 451 2.24 -13.79 12.20
CA LYS A 451 2.93 -14.64 13.19
C LYS A 451 3.72 -15.75 12.49
N PHE A 452 3.11 -16.40 11.49
CA PHE A 452 3.77 -17.40 10.68
C PHE A 452 5.03 -16.85 10.02
N THR A 453 4.93 -15.66 9.42
CA THR A 453 6.06 -15.04 8.72
C THR A 453 7.23 -14.77 9.68
N ILE A 454 6.94 -14.30 10.89
CA ILE A 454 7.97 -14.11 11.93
C ILE A 454 8.63 -15.44 12.32
N LEU A 455 7.82 -16.49 12.54
CA LEU A 455 8.31 -17.82 12.87
C LEU A 455 9.18 -18.38 11.72
N PHE A 456 8.72 -18.21 10.49
CA PHE A 456 9.40 -18.64 9.28
C PHE A 456 10.74 -17.92 9.12
N ASP A 457 10.76 -16.58 9.18
CA ASP A 457 11.98 -15.77 9.01
C ASP A 457 13.03 -16.12 10.07
N PHE A 458 12.58 -16.34 11.31
CA PHE A 458 13.48 -16.79 12.37
C PHE A 458 14.06 -18.18 12.08
N ILE A 459 13.22 -19.15 11.73
CA ILE A 459 13.65 -20.53 11.44
C ILE A 459 14.49 -20.60 10.17
N TRP A 460 14.21 -19.78 9.17
CA TRP A 460 14.92 -19.69 7.91
C TRP A 460 16.20 -18.84 8.00
N SER A 461 16.46 -18.17 9.13
CA SER A 461 17.69 -17.37 9.31
C SER A 461 18.97 -18.20 9.26
N LYS A 462 20.08 -17.58 8.84
CA LYS A 462 21.39 -18.26 8.80
C LYS A 462 21.84 -18.67 10.19
N GLU A 463 21.56 -17.81 11.16
CA GLU A 463 21.91 -17.96 12.57
C GLU A 463 21.21 -19.20 13.16
N PHE A 464 19.92 -19.35 12.89
CA PHE A 464 19.16 -20.50 13.40
C PHE A 464 19.58 -21.82 12.73
N ILE A 465 19.76 -21.82 11.40
CA ILE A 465 20.25 -22.99 10.68
C ILE A 465 21.63 -23.39 11.22
N ASN A 466 22.56 -22.45 11.38
CA ASN A 466 23.88 -22.69 11.96
C ASN A 466 23.76 -23.32 13.36
N GLN A 467 22.92 -22.77 14.23
CA GLN A 467 22.74 -23.25 15.60
C GLN A 467 22.22 -24.69 15.68
N VAL A 468 21.33 -25.09 14.77
CA VAL A 468 20.70 -26.42 14.78
C VAL A 468 21.57 -27.48 14.10
N THR A 469 22.36 -27.08 13.10
CA THR A 469 23.07 -28.01 12.20
C THR A 469 24.60 -28.00 12.36
N ASN A 470 25.14 -26.98 13.04
CA ASN A 470 26.58 -26.66 13.12
C ASN A 470 27.27 -26.42 11.76
N ILE A 471 26.52 -26.11 10.70
CA ILE A 471 27.07 -25.81 9.37
C ILE A 471 27.60 -24.37 9.31
N ASN A 472 28.74 -24.15 8.63
CA ASN A 472 29.33 -22.83 8.47
C ASN A 472 28.36 -21.85 7.78
N ILE A 473 28.20 -20.64 8.34
CA ILE A 473 27.31 -19.58 7.85
C ILE A 473 27.51 -19.28 6.35
N LYS A 474 28.75 -19.35 5.84
CA LYS A 474 29.05 -19.11 4.42
C LYS A 474 28.44 -20.17 3.49
N SER A 475 28.34 -21.42 3.95
CA SER A 475 27.77 -22.53 3.19
C SER A 475 26.24 -22.54 3.22
N ILE A 476 25.61 -21.86 4.18
CA ILE A 476 24.15 -21.92 4.38
C ILE A 476 23.38 -21.35 3.18
N GLU A 477 23.87 -20.29 2.53
CA GLU A 477 23.17 -19.73 1.34
C GLU A 477 23.16 -20.71 0.17
N ILE A 478 24.26 -21.42 -0.04
CA ILE A 478 24.36 -22.45 -1.08
C ILE A 478 23.36 -23.57 -0.76
N ILE A 479 23.30 -24.02 0.50
CA ILE A 479 22.37 -25.06 0.94
C ILE A 479 20.92 -24.62 0.81
N LYS A 480 20.58 -23.38 1.18
CA LYS A 480 19.25 -22.82 0.99
C LYS A 480 18.85 -22.81 -0.48
N LYS A 481 19.74 -22.41 -1.37
CA LYS A 481 19.48 -22.42 -2.82
C LYS A 481 19.23 -23.83 -3.33
N ILE A 482 20.10 -24.79 -2.98
CA ILE A 482 19.92 -26.21 -3.32
C ILE A 482 18.57 -26.72 -2.80
N PHE A 483 18.22 -26.36 -1.57
CA PHE A 483 16.95 -26.75 -0.96
C PHE A 483 15.75 -26.14 -1.70
N VAL A 484 15.76 -24.83 -1.97
CA VAL A 484 14.70 -24.13 -2.71
C VAL A 484 14.52 -24.74 -4.11
N ASP A 485 15.60 -24.99 -4.85
CA ASP A 485 15.54 -25.58 -6.19
C ASP A 485 14.99 -27.01 -6.16
N MET A 486 15.40 -27.82 -5.19
CA MET A 486 14.90 -29.17 -4.99
C MET A 486 13.41 -29.20 -4.65
N ILE A 487 12.97 -28.38 -3.70
CA ILE A 487 11.54 -28.33 -3.34
C ILE A 487 10.70 -27.83 -4.51
N ASN A 488 11.24 -26.91 -5.32
CA ASN A 488 10.56 -26.42 -6.51
C ASN A 488 10.49 -27.45 -7.65
N SER A 489 11.32 -28.50 -7.67
CA SER A 489 11.21 -29.59 -8.65
C SER A 489 10.22 -30.70 -8.27
N ILE A 490 9.88 -30.82 -6.98
CA ILE A 490 8.94 -31.84 -6.46
C ILE A 490 7.49 -31.37 -6.61
N SER A 491 6.57 -32.17 -7.15
CA SER A 491 5.15 -31.80 -7.20
C SER A 491 4.52 -31.77 -5.79
N PRO A 492 3.63 -30.81 -5.49
CA PRO A 492 3.02 -30.72 -4.16
C PRO A 492 2.23 -31.99 -3.82
N ASN A 493 2.30 -32.42 -2.56
CA ASN A 493 1.66 -33.61 -2.02
C ASN A 493 2.09 -34.93 -2.70
N SER A 494 3.25 -34.93 -3.38
CA SER A 494 3.86 -36.15 -3.92
C SER A 494 4.88 -36.73 -2.94
N TYR A 495 4.92 -38.06 -2.87
CA TYR A 495 5.89 -38.77 -2.02
C TYR A 495 7.21 -38.97 -2.76
N CYS A 496 8.30 -38.55 -2.12
CA CYS A 496 9.66 -38.83 -2.54
C CYS A 496 10.36 -39.71 -1.50
N SER A 497 11.28 -40.57 -1.95
CA SER A 497 12.14 -41.33 -1.05
C SER A 497 13.05 -40.38 -0.27
N LEU A 498 13.10 -40.54 1.06
CA LEU A 498 13.99 -39.76 1.93
C LEU A 498 15.46 -39.92 1.55
N SER A 499 15.85 -41.09 1.00
CA SER A 499 17.23 -41.36 0.56
C SER A 499 17.66 -40.41 -0.56
N THR A 500 16.76 -40.09 -1.50
CA THR A 500 17.01 -39.19 -2.64
C THR A 500 17.23 -37.74 -2.18
N ILE A 501 16.57 -37.36 -1.08
CA ILE A 501 16.70 -36.03 -0.51
C ILE A 501 18.01 -35.91 0.26
N ILE A 502 18.34 -36.91 1.08
CA ILE A 502 19.60 -36.93 1.81
C ILE A 502 20.79 -36.90 0.83
N SER A 503 20.72 -37.65 -0.27
CA SER A 503 21.78 -37.65 -1.30
C SER A 503 21.96 -36.30 -1.99
N SER A 504 20.91 -35.48 -2.05
CA SER A 504 21.01 -34.13 -2.61
C SER A 504 21.81 -33.16 -1.72
N PHE A 505 22.13 -33.59 -0.49
CA PHE A 505 22.96 -32.87 0.47
C PHE A 505 24.19 -33.69 0.88
N ASP A 506 24.83 -34.43 -0.04
CA ASP A 506 25.97 -35.32 0.27
C ASP A 506 27.12 -34.62 1.03
N GLU A 507 27.35 -33.32 0.78
CA GLU A 507 28.35 -32.52 1.52
C GLU A 507 27.88 -32.10 2.93
N TYR A 508 26.57 -32.16 3.19
CA TYR A 508 25.93 -31.68 4.42
C TYR A 508 24.77 -32.60 4.88
N PRO A 509 25.00 -33.91 5.08
CA PRO A 509 23.93 -34.88 5.34
C PRO A 509 23.14 -34.57 6.64
N ASN A 510 23.79 -33.90 7.59
CA ASN A 510 23.21 -33.48 8.85
C ASN A 510 22.22 -32.32 8.73
N PHE A 511 22.23 -31.55 7.62
CA PHE A 511 21.33 -30.43 7.42
C PHE A 511 19.88 -30.90 7.50
N PHE A 512 19.50 -31.84 6.62
CA PHE A 512 18.12 -32.29 6.52
C PHE A 512 17.68 -33.04 7.79
N ILE A 513 18.57 -33.85 8.37
CA ILE A 513 18.30 -34.64 9.58
C ILE A 513 17.95 -33.74 10.78
N HIS A 514 18.71 -32.68 11.00
CA HIS A 514 18.51 -31.81 12.16
C HIS A 514 17.50 -30.69 11.91
N TYR A 515 17.45 -30.17 10.68
CA TYR A 515 16.62 -29.02 10.32
C TYR A 515 15.20 -29.41 9.89
N GLY A 516 15.01 -30.58 9.26
CA GLY A 516 13.73 -31.01 8.70
C GLY A 516 12.58 -31.05 9.71
N LYS A 517 12.85 -31.33 10.99
CA LYS A 517 11.82 -31.28 12.04
C LYS A 517 11.20 -29.88 12.21
N TYR A 518 11.97 -28.81 12.01
CA TYR A 518 11.47 -27.43 12.14
C TYR A 518 10.63 -27.02 10.93
N LEU A 519 11.02 -27.47 9.74
CA LEU A 519 10.18 -27.32 8.53
C LEU A 519 8.87 -28.12 8.66
N LYS A 520 8.91 -29.28 9.32
CA LYS A 520 7.71 -30.06 9.68
C LYS A 520 6.84 -29.31 10.69
N TYR A 521 7.41 -28.62 11.68
CA TYR A 521 6.63 -27.81 12.63
C TYR A 521 5.93 -26.64 11.93
N LEU A 522 6.60 -25.97 11.00
CA LEU A 522 5.99 -24.93 10.16
C LEU A 522 4.95 -25.48 9.15
N GLY A 523 4.71 -26.79 9.12
CA GLY A 523 3.79 -27.39 8.16
C GLY A 523 4.24 -27.30 6.70
N LEU A 524 5.53 -26.99 6.43
CA LEU A 524 6.04 -26.87 5.05
C LEU A 524 6.29 -28.25 4.43
N ILE A 525 6.58 -29.25 5.25
CA ILE A 525 6.87 -30.63 4.81
C ILE A 525 6.18 -31.64 5.72
N ARG A 526 5.98 -32.87 5.21
CA ARG A 526 5.63 -34.04 6.01
C ARG A 526 6.74 -35.07 5.92
N LEU A 527 7.02 -35.70 7.05
CA LEU A 527 8.06 -36.73 7.21
C LEU A 527 7.43 -37.96 7.86
N ASN A 528 7.42 -39.06 7.11
CA ASN A 528 7.09 -40.40 7.62
C ASN A 528 8.39 -41.19 7.74
N LEU A 529 8.75 -41.55 8.98
CA LEU A 529 9.97 -42.31 9.27
C LEU A 529 9.70 -43.83 9.38
N TYR A 530 8.44 -44.24 9.26
CA TYR A 530 7.98 -45.62 9.32
C TYR A 530 6.56 -45.75 8.76
N PRO A 531 6.17 -46.84 8.05
CA PRO A 531 6.98 -47.97 7.61
C PRO A 531 7.80 -47.69 6.33
N GLN A 532 7.47 -46.62 5.59
CA GLN A 532 8.23 -46.14 4.44
C GLN A 532 8.81 -44.76 4.76
N TYR A 533 10.12 -44.60 4.54
CA TYR A 533 10.83 -43.34 4.74
C TYR A 533 10.48 -42.34 3.64
N ASN A 534 9.35 -41.67 3.81
CA ASN A 534 8.76 -40.81 2.78
C ASN A 534 8.81 -39.35 3.21
N PHE A 535 9.07 -38.51 2.20
CA PHE A 535 9.02 -37.07 2.28
C PHE A 535 7.94 -36.53 1.37
N GLU A 536 7.24 -35.49 1.82
CA GLU A 536 6.21 -34.80 1.06
C GLU A 536 6.33 -33.30 1.28
N VAL A 537 6.26 -32.52 0.21
CA VAL A 537 6.14 -31.05 0.27
C VAL A 537 4.66 -30.71 0.33
N THR A 538 4.23 -29.95 1.34
CA THR A 538 2.83 -29.51 1.44
C THR A 538 2.52 -28.41 0.43
N SER A 539 1.24 -28.12 0.18
CA SER A 539 0.85 -26.96 -0.64
C SER A 539 1.44 -25.64 -0.11
N LEU A 540 1.41 -25.45 1.22
CA LEU A 540 2.04 -24.30 1.90
C LEU A 540 3.55 -24.26 1.64
N GLY A 541 4.23 -25.40 1.83
CA GLY A 541 5.65 -25.57 1.52
C GLY A 541 5.97 -25.15 0.09
N LYS A 542 5.21 -25.69 -0.86
CA LYS A 542 5.40 -25.39 -2.28
C LYS A 542 5.24 -23.91 -2.57
N ASN A 543 4.22 -23.26 -2.01
CA ASN A 543 4.00 -21.84 -2.22
C ASN A 543 5.11 -20.99 -1.59
N VAL A 544 5.49 -21.26 -0.34
CA VAL A 544 6.60 -20.57 0.36
C VAL A 544 7.91 -20.64 -0.43
N PHE A 545 8.32 -21.84 -0.85
CA PHE A 545 9.58 -22.00 -1.58
C PHE A 545 9.49 -21.51 -3.03
N ARG A 546 8.30 -21.45 -3.63
CA ARG A 546 8.09 -20.75 -4.90
C ARG A 546 8.26 -19.25 -4.74
N ILE A 547 7.69 -18.63 -3.70
CA ILE A 547 7.86 -17.19 -3.43
C ILE A 547 9.34 -16.84 -3.26
N LEU A 548 10.11 -17.67 -2.54
CA LEU A 548 11.54 -17.47 -2.39
C LEU A 548 12.29 -17.51 -3.72
N LYS A 549 11.94 -18.46 -4.60
CA LYS A 549 12.53 -18.58 -5.94
C LYS A 549 12.11 -17.43 -6.85
N ASP A 550 10.82 -17.11 -6.86
CA ASP A 550 10.25 -15.98 -7.59
C ASP A 550 10.88 -14.67 -7.14
N ASN A 551 11.17 -14.44 -5.86
CA ASN A 551 11.85 -13.21 -5.41
C ASN A 551 13.30 -13.12 -5.87
N GLU A 552 13.98 -14.25 -6.14
CA GLU A 552 15.27 -14.27 -6.84
C GLU A 552 15.11 -13.94 -8.33
N ASP A 553 14.05 -14.43 -8.97
CA ASP A 553 13.77 -14.29 -10.42
C ASP A 553 13.04 -12.96 -10.79
N ARG A 554 12.28 -12.35 -9.87
CA ARG A 554 11.45 -11.13 -10.03
C ARG A 554 12.24 -9.83 -10.15
N LYS A 555 13.58 -9.90 -10.15
CA LYS A 555 14.38 -8.78 -10.66
C LYS A 555 14.11 -8.51 -12.16
N GLU A 556 13.46 -9.41 -12.90
CA GLU A 556 13.31 -9.25 -14.36
C GLU A 556 11.90 -9.00 -14.92
N ASN A 557 10.76 -9.49 -14.40
CA ASN A 557 9.43 -9.23 -15.02
C ASN A 557 8.23 -9.65 -14.12
N SER A 558 7.30 -8.76 -13.68
CA SER A 558 5.90 -9.16 -13.27
C SER A 558 4.97 -8.01 -12.81
N ILE A 559 3.67 -8.36 -12.67
CA ILE A 559 2.50 -7.61 -12.16
C ILE A 559 2.84 -6.60 -11.05
N VAL A 560 2.26 -5.39 -11.13
CA VAL A 560 2.48 -4.36 -10.10
C VAL A 560 1.79 -4.80 -8.82
N SER A 561 2.59 -5.18 -7.83
CA SER A 561 2.11 -5.48 -6.49
C SER A 561 1.49 -4.22 -5.88
N LEU A 562 0.20 -4.29 -5.56
CA LEU A 562 -0.52 -3.27 -4.79
C LEU A 562 0.17 -3.01 -3.44
N GLU A 563 0.78 -4.04 -2.85
CA GLU A 563 1.59 -3.89 -1.64
C GLU A 563 2.92 -3.21 -1.88
N SER A 564 3.62 -3.49 -2.99
CA SER A 564 4.83 -2.75 -3.35
C SER A 564 4.55 -1.27 -3.60
N TYR A 565 3.37 -0.93 -4.15
CA TYR A 565 2.90 0.46 -4.26
C TYR A 565 2.61 1.07 -2.89
N ARG A 566 1.82 0.40 -2.04
CA ARG A 566 1.51 0.87 -0.67
C ARG A 566 2.77 1.00 0.21
N ASN A 567 3.78 0.15 0.00
CA ASN A 567 5.06 0.16 0.73
C ASN A 567 6.03 1.27 0.25
N LYS A 568 5.99 1.66 -1.04
CA LYS A 568 6.80 2.78 -1.58
C LYS A 568 6.33 4.16 -1.08
N ARG A 569 5.14 4.23 -0.48
CA ARG A 569 4.56 5.44 0.12
C ARG A 569 5.26 5.88 1.43
N ASN A 570 6.13 5.03 1.98
CA ASN A 570 6.84 5.21 3.25
C ASN A 570 8.34 5.58 3.07
N PHE A 571 8.71 6.22 1.96
CA PHE A 571 10.03 6.84 1.77
C PHE A 571 9.92 8.35 1.68
#